data_AF-A0A6I5CG10-F1
#
_entry.id   AF-A0A6I5CG10-F1
#
_cell.length_a   1.000
_cell.length_b   1.000
_cell.length_c   1.000
_cell.angle_alpha   90.00
_cell.angle_beta   90.00
_cell.angle_gamma   90.00
#
_symmetry.space_group_name_H-M   'P 1'
#
loop_
_entity.id
_entity.type
_entity.pdbx_description
1 polymer ?
#
loop_
_entity_poly.entity_id
_entity_poly.type
_entity_poly.pdbx_seq_one_letter_code
_entity_poly.pdbx_strand_id
1 'polypeptide(L)'
;MTDDLLAALRPLLVAEASAEAHAAGTEPGDLEQAVWLRLLEHLEADGPPRDPGGWLRRAVRSEARRTRRTVSIERPYGSEPADDSERGPEPMALAA
;
A
#
# COMPACT_ATOMS: atom_id res chain seq x y z
N MET A 1 9.97 14.26 17.70
CA MET A 1 8.74 14.87 17.16
C MET A 1 8.06 13.98 16.12
N THR A 2 8.69 13.66 14.98
CA THR A 2 8.09 12.75 13.99
C THR A 2 7.96 11.32 14.53
N ASP A 3 8.99 10.82 15.23
CA ASP A 3 8.97 9.49 15.86
C ASP A 3 7.85 9.35 16.92
N ASP A 4 7.70 10.35 17.79
CA ASP A 4 6.62 10.40 18.79
C ASP A 4 5.22 10.39 18.16
N LEU A 5 5.05 11.11 17.04
CA LEU A 5 3.80 11.14 16.28
C LEU A 5 3.51 9.77 15.65
N LEU A 6 4.50 9.12 15.04
CA LEU A 6 4.38 7.78 14.46
C LEU A 6 4.01 6.76 15.54
N ALA A 7 4.70 6.80 16.68
CA ALA A 7 4.42 5.92 17.82
C ALA A 7 2.99 6.12 18.35
N ALA A 8 2.51 7.36 18.43
CA ALA A 8 1.15 7.67 18.87
C ALA A 8 0.07 7.20 17.87
N LEU A 9 0.34 7.29 16.58
CA LEU A 9 -0.61 6.93 15.52
C LEU A 9 -0.65 5.43 15.22
N ARG A 10 0.43 4.69 15.47
CA ARG A 10 0.56 3.28 15.08
C ARG A 10 -0.58 2.38 15.58
N PRO A 11 -1.00 2.42 16.86
CA PRO A 11 -2.11 1.57 17.31
C PRO A 11 -3.44 1.89 16.60
N LEU A 12 -3.69 3.17 16.32
CA LEU A 12 -4.87 3.59 15.57
C LEU A 12 -4.80 3.10 14.12
N LEU A 13 -3.62 3.21 13.48
CA LEU A 13 -3.44 2.76 12.11
C LEU A 13 -3.70 1.26 11.96
N VAL A 14 -3.12 0.45 12.84
CA VAL A 14 -3.33 -1.01 12.84
C VAL A 14 -4.82 -1.34 12.96
N ALA A 15 -5.54 -0.66 13.86
CA ALA A 15 -6.97 -0.88 14.05
C ALA A 15 -7.81 -0.48 12.82
N GLU A 16 -7.56 0.69 12.24
CA GLU A 16 -8.30 1.17 11.06
C GLU A 16 -7.98 0.35 9.81
N ALA A 17 -6.71 0.00 9.60
CA ALA A 17 -6.28 -0.83 8.47
C ALA A 17 -6.88 -2.24 8.57
N SER A 18 -6.85 -2.86 9.75
CA SER A 18 -7.48 -4.17 9.99
C SER A 18 -8.98 -4.15 9.71
N ALA A 19 -9.66 -3.05 10.05
CA ALA A 19 -11.09 -2.90 9.81
C ALA A 19 -11.44 -2.73 8.32
N GLU A 20 -10.64 -1.98 7.56
CA GLU A 20 -10.94 -1.64 6.16
C GLU A 20 -10.39 -2.68 5.15
N ALA A 21 -9.34 -3.44 5.51
CA ALA A 21 -8.64 -4.38 4.64
C ALA A 21 -9.55 -5.42 3.98
N HIS A 22 -10.40 -6.10 4.76
CA HIS A 22 -11.28 -7.15 4.24
C HIS A 22 -12.25 -6.63 3.18
N ALA A 23 -12.84 -5.45 3.40
CA ALA A 23 -13.78 -4.84 2.46
C ALA A 23 -13.07 -4.29 1.20
N ALA A 24 -11.78 -3.97 1.31
CA ALA A 24 -10.95 -3.51 0.19
C ALA A 24 -10.30 -4.65 -0.61
N GLY A 25 -10.32 -5.89 -0.09
CA GLY A 25 -9.70 -7.04 -0.75
C GLY A 25 -8.17 -6.99 -0.76
N THR A 26 -7.56 -6.48 0.32
CA THR A 26 -6.11 -6.30 0.46
C THR A 26 -5.67 -6.70 1.87
N GLU A 27 -4.37 -6.84 2.10
CA GLU A 27 -3.84 -7.10 3.43
C GLU A 27 -3.82 -5.80 4.27
N PRO A 28 -4.04 -5.87 5.59
CA PRO A 28 -3.92 -4.69 6.46
C PRO A 28 -2.57 -3.98 6.30
N GLY A 29 -1.48 -4.75 6.19
CA GLY A 29 -0.12 -4.22 6.05
C GLY A 29 0.08 -3.33 4.82
N ASP A 30 -0.60 -3.62 3.70
CA ASP A 30 -0.52 -2.81 2.48
C ASP A 30 -1.15 -1.43 2.71
N LEU A 31 -2.28 -1.38 3.41
CA LEU A 31 -2.93 -0.12 3.79
C LEU A 31 -2.11 0.67 4.80
N GLU A 32 -1.53 -0.02 5.81
CA GLU A 32 -0.64 0.62 6.77
C GLU A 32 0.56 1.27 6.07
N GLN A 33 1.22 0.53 5.18
CA GLN A 33 2.36 1.03 4.42
C GLN A 33 2.01 2.25 3.56
N ALA A 34 0.91 2.17 2.79
CA ALA A 34 0.49 3.27 1.92
C ALA A 34 0.14 4.54 2.72
N VAL A 35 -0.52 4.39 3.87
CA VAL A 35 -0.86 5.52 4.74
C VAL A 35 0.36 6.12 5.41
N TRP A 36 1.33 5.29 5.83
CA TRP A 36 2.60 5.80 6.35
C TRP A 36 3.37 6.61 5.31
N LEU A 37 3.46 6.11 4.08
CA LEU A 37 4.11 6.83 2.99
C LEU A 37 3.47 8.21 2.79
N ARG A 38 2.13 8.26 2.70
CA ARG A 38 1.40 9.53 2.56
C ARG A 38 1.57 10.47 3.75
N LEU A 39 1.74 9.93 4.96
CA LEU A 39 2.00 10.76 6.13
C LEU A 39 3.38 11.41 6.03
N LEU A 40 4.41 10.64 5.66
CA LEU A 40 5.77 11.15 5.49
C LEU A 40 5.82 12.24 4.40
N GLU A 41 5.18 12.01 3.26
CA GLU A 41 5.06 13.02 2.19
C GLU A 41 4.35 14.29 2.67
N HIS A 42 3.25 14.16 3.42
CA HIS A 42 2.53 15.32 3.96
C HIS A 42 3.35 16.08 5.01
N LEU A 43 4.11 15.38 5.85
CA LEU A 43 5.01 16.00 6.82
C LEU A 43 6.13 16.78 6.14
N GLU A 44 6.65 16.28 5.03
CA GLU A 44 7.68 16.97 4.23
C GLU A 44 7.12 18.23 3.56
N ALA A 45 5.92 18.15 2.99
CA ALA A 45 5.31 19.26 2.24
C ALA A 45 4.67 20.33 3.12
N ASP A 46 3.86 19.92 4.11
CA ASP A 46 2.94 20.79 4.85
C ASP A 46 3.18 20.77 6.37
N GLY A 47 4.05 19.88 6.86
CA GLY A 47 4.25 19.64 8.29
C GLY A 47 3.14 18.77 8.93
N PRO A 48 3.10 18.68 10.28
CA PRO A 48 2.16 17.80 10.96
C PRO A 48 0.70 18.24 10.79
N PRO A 49 -0.22 17.31 10.48
CA PRO A 49 -1.63 17.63 10.34
C PRO A 49 -2.19 18.13 11.68
N ARG A 50 -3.08 19.13 11.62
CA ARG A 50 -3.71 19.74 12.81
C ARG A 50 -4.52 18.75 13.66
N ASP A 51 -5.08 17.73 13.02
CA ASP A 51 -5.78 16.60 13.65
C ASP A 51 -5.23 15.31 13.04
N PRO A 52 -4.15 14.74 13.62
CA PRO A 52 -3.50 13.55 13.06
C PRO A 52 -4.42 12.32 13.02
N GLY A 53 -5.27 12.14 14.04
CA GLY A 53 -6.18 11.00 14.12
C GLY A 53 -7.28 11.07 13.05
N GLY A 54 -7.91 12.24 12.88
CA GLY A 54 -8.91 12.44 11.84
C GLY A 54 -8.32 12.48 10.43
N TRP A 55 -7.07 12.95 10.28
CA TRP A 55 -6.33 12.81 9.03
C TRP A 55 -6.10 11.34 8.68
N LEU A 56 -5.62 10.54 9.64
CA LEU A 56 -5.29 9.12 9.44
C LEU A 56 -6.52 8.30 9.03
N ARG A 57 -7.65 8.45 9.73
CA ARG A 57 -8.91 7.76 9.38
C ARG A 57 -9.35 8.06 7.94
N ARG A 58 -9.21 9.33 7.51
CA ARG A 58 -9.53 9.74 6.13
C ARG A 58 -8.54 9.17 5.12
N ALA A 59 -7.25 9.12 5.46
CA ALA A 59 -6.22 8.54 4.62
C ALA A 59 -6.45 7.04 4.40
N VAL A 60 -6.68 6.27 5.47
CA VAL A 60 -6.99 4.83 5.40
C VAL A 60 -8.21 4.57 4.50
N ARG A 61 -9.31 5.29 4.73
CA ARG A 61 -10.52 5.14 3.91
C ARG A 61 -10.31 5.53 2.44
N SER A 62 -9.47 6.52 2.18
CA SER A 62 -9.09 6.89 0.81
C SER A 62 -8.29 5.78 0.13
N GLU A 63 -7.31 5.20 0.81
CA GLU A 63 -6.52 4.09 0.26
C GLU A 63 -7.35 2.83 0.07
N ALA A 64 -8.15 2.43 1.06
CA ALA A 64 -9.06 1.28 0.94
C ALA A 64 -10.01 1.41 -0.28
N ARG A 65 -10.54 2.62 -0.53
CA ARG A 65 -11.39 2.89 -1.70
C ARG A 65 -10.60 2.81 -3.02
N ARG A 66 -9.36 3.29 -3.03
CA ARG A 66 -8.47 3.20 -4.21
C ARG A 66 -8.14 1.74 -4.50
N THR A 67 -7.69 0.98 -3.51
CA THR A 67 -7.37 -0.45 -3.64
C THR A 67 -8.56 -1.25 -4.13
N ARG A 68 -9.75 -1.06 -3.53
CA ARG A 68 -10.98 -1.73 -3.98
C ARG A 68 -11.30 -1.42 -5.45
N ARG A 69 -11.09 -0.17 -5.88
CA ARG A 69 -11.31 0.23 -7.27
C ARG A 69 -10.30 -0.43 -8.21
N THR A 70 -9.02 -0.48 -7.81
CA THR A 70 -7.96 -1.17 -8.56
C THR A 70 -8.29 -2.65 -8.73
N VAL A 71 -8.56 -3.36 -7.63
CA VAL A 71 -8.93 -4.79 -7.63
C VAL A 71 -10.16 -5.07 -8.50
N SER A 72 -11.12 -4.14 -8.55
CA SER A 72 -12.32 -4.30 -9.38
C SER A 72 -12.07 -4.11 -10.89
N ILE A 73 -11.00 -3.41 -11.27
CA ILE A 73 -10.72 -3.06 -12.68
C ILE A 73 -9.63 -3.98 -13.25
N GLU A 74 -8.65 -4.33 -12.43
CA GLU A 74 -7.57 -5.24 -12.81
C GLU A 74 -8.11 -6.65 -12.99
N ARG A 75 -7.71 -7.27 -14.10
CA ARG A 75 -7.98 -8.68 -14.35
C ARG A 75 -6.69 -9.44 -14.14
N PRO A 76 -6.73 -10.61 -13.47
CA PRO A 76 -5.61 -11.52 -13.51
C PRO A 76 -5.21 -11.76 -14.95
N TYR A 77 -3.91 -11.64 -15.25
CA TYR A 77 -3.40 -12.15 -16.51
C TYR A 77 -3.76 -13.63 -16.61
N GLY A 78 -4.16 -14.07 -17.81
CA GLY A 78 -4.36 -15.49 -18.05
C GLY A 78 -3.06 -16.24 -17.76
N SER A 79 -3.17 -17.51 -17.35
CA SER A 79 -2.01 -18.39 -17.31
C SER A 79 -1.54 -18.63 -18.74
N GLU A 80 -0.62 -17.80 -19.21
CA GLU A 80 0.07 -18.03 -20.46
C GLU A 80 1.08 -19.16 -20.20
N PRO A 81 1.01 -20.28 -20.93
CA PRO A 81 1.94 -21.38 -20.73
C PRO A 81 3.37 -20.86 -20.93
N ALA A 82 4.27 -21.21 -20.00
CA ALA A 82 5.68 -20.90 -20.15
C ALA A 82 6.15 -21.46 -21.50
N ASP A 83 6.82 -20.63 -22.29
CA ASP A 83 7.40 -21.09 -23.54
C ASP A 83 8.63 -21.95 -23.21
N ASP A 84 8.45 -23.27 -23.14
CA ASP A 84 9.52 -24.24 -22.92
C ASP A 84 10.51 -24.31 -24.11
N SER A 85 10.24 -23.59 -25.21
CA SER A 85 10.96 -23.67 -26.48
C SER A 85 12.19 -22.77 -26.56
N GLU A 86 12.19 -21.63 -25.87
CA GLU A 86 13.28 -20.66 -25.91
C GLU A 86 14.15 -20.78 -24.65
N ARG A 87 15.47 -20.89 -24.83
CA ARG A 87 16.41 -20.65 -23.72
C ARG A 87 16.05 -19.29 -23.15
N GLY A 88 15.72 -19.24 -21.86
CA GLY A 88 15.36 -18.02 -21.17
C GLY A 88 16.46 -16.95 -21.29
N PRO A 89 16.25 -15.73 -20.78
CA PRO A 89 17.28 -14.69 -20.83
C PRO A 89 18.55 -15.08 -20.05
N GLU A 90 18.48 -16.03 -19.12
CA GLU A 90 19.60 -16.41 -18.26
C GLU A 90 20.85 -16.96 -18.99
N PRO A 91 20.76 -17.86 -19.99
CA PRO A 91 21.94 -18.35 -20.71
C PRO A 91 22.46 -17.33 -21.74
N MET A 92 21.61 -16.38 -22.19
CA MET A 92 22.03 -15.29 -23.09
C MET A 92 22.87 -14.24 -22.36
N ALA A 93 22.53 -13.94 -21.10
CA ALA A 93 23.29 -13.00 -20.27
C ALA A 93 24.67 -13.56 -19.85
N LEU A 94 24.81 -14.89 -19.76
CA LEU A 94 26.06 -15.56 -19.38
C LEU A 94 27.04 -15.76 -20.56
N ALA A 95 26.62 -15.46 -21.78
CA ALA A 95 27.42 -15.65 -23.00
C ALA A 95 28.10 -14.37 -23.53
N ALA A 96 27.98 -13.25 -22.83
CA ALA A 96 28.63 -11.96 -23.13
C ALA A 96 29.88 -11.74 -22.27
#